data_AF-A0A2A5AFL8-F1
#
_entry.id   AF-A0A2A5AFL8-F1
#
_cell.length_a   1.000
_cell.length_b   1.000
_cell.length_c   1.000
_cell.angle_alpha   90.00
_cell.angle_beta   90.00
_cell.angle_gamma   90.00
#
_symmetry.space_group_name_H-M   'P 1'
#
loop_
_entity.id
_entity.type
_entity.pdbx_description
1 polymer ?
#
loop_
_entity_poly.entity_id
_entity_poly.type
_entity_poly.pdbx_seq_one_letter_code
_entity_poly.pdbx_strand_id
1 'polypeptide(L)'
;MKFLLKTEASREIGFGHLKRLEVLAKELQKRGHEVNFVHFNSDVYMPNIKGEESFLKLCETNDVLIIDEPNFPKNYYSCLKIIKTIGIDELSPLRQYLDVHICSTLLGLEGKIIKNKKSIEYIGVKYFIFGRGIKYSNKNNRILVSFGGSDPRNITEKFLENFELDNLDVVIGPGFSKKRVKTLKEKYQNISFLENIKQLSQKISPYKFIACSGGVTAYEALKSKCIPLIIAQNQEQEDIAKNLFAKGLGYYFGKSNQFDKKALLSILKEGIDRKVTDSMFKNFEKLNGEDSTTLVVDLLIKHGQSKKI
;
A
#
# COMPACT_ATOMS: atom_id res chain seq x y z
N MET A 1 -20.15 5.95 -16.15
CA MET A 1 -19.67 6.90 -15.12
C MET A 1 -18.23 7.25 -15.41
N LYS A 2 -17.85 8.47 -15.05
CA LYS A 2 -16.51 9.03 -15.16
C LYS A 2 -15.95 9.23 -13.75
N PHE A 3 -14.83 8.56 -13.48
CA PHE A 3 -14.14 8.63 -12.19
C PHE A 3 -12.91 9.52 -12.31
N LEU A 4 -12.80 10.50 -11.42
CA LEU A 4 -11.62 11.31 -11.23
C LEU A 4 -10.80 10.74 -10.07
N LEU A 5 -9.56 10.34 -10.31
CA LEU A 5 -8.66 9.78 -9.29
C LEU A 5 -7.59 10.82 -8.96
N LYS A 6 -7.43 11.12 -7.67
CA LYS A 6 -6.47 12.10 -7.17
C LYS A 6 -5.55 11.47 -6.13
N THR A 7 -4.24 11.59 -6.36
CA THR A 7 -3.19 11.17 -5.43
C THR A 7 -1.90 11.96 -5.70
N GLU A 8 -0.97 11.91 -4.76
CA GLU A 8 0.41 12.39 -4.92
C GLU A 8 1.39 11.24 -4.68
N ALA A 9 2.50 11.26 -5.40
CA ALA A 9 3.53 10.23 -5.38
C ALA A 9 4.85 10.82 -5.87
N SER A 10 5.80 10.91 -4.96
CA SER A 10 7.15 11.40 -5.20
C SER A 10 8.16 10.45 -4.56
N ARG A 11 9.46 10.73 -4.70
CA ARG A 11 10.47 9.95 -3.97
C ARG A 11 10.32 10.11 -2.44
N GLU A 12 9.86 11.27 -1.99
CA GLU A 12 9.66 11.55 -0.56
C GLU A 12 8.39 10.89 -0.01
N ILE A 13 7.28 10.99 -0.74
CA ILE A 13 5.97 10.44 -0.31
C ILE A 13 5.94 8.92 -0.49
N GLY A 14 6.56 8.41 -1.56
CA GLY A 14 6.46 7.02 -1.99
C GLY A 14 5.31 6.78 -2.97
N PHE A 15 5.15 5.53 -3.39
CA PHE A 15 4.31 5.15 -4.54
C PHE A 15 3.11 4.26 -4.17
N GLY A 16 2.86 4.06 -2.87
CA GLY A 16 1.80 3.16 -2.38
C GLY A 16 0.40 3.61 -2.81
N HIS A 17 0.05 4.87 -2.56
CA HIS A 17 -1.23 5.49 -2.92
C HIS A 17 -1.47 5.43 -4.43
N LEU A 18 -0.47 5.82 -5.23
CA LEU A 18 -0.52 5.71 -6.69
C LEU A 18 -0.78 4.27 -7.13
N LYS A 19 -0.01 3.29 -6.62
CA LYS A 19 -0.17 1.90 -7.03
C LYS A 19 -1.58 1.37 -6.75
N ARG A 20 -2.16 1.79 -5.63
CA ARG A 20 -3.51 1.43 -5.23
C ARG A 20 -4.55 2.01 -6.19
N LEU A 21 -4.43 3.29 -6.52
CA LEU A 21 -5.31 3.95 -7.49
C LEU A 21 -5.15 3.40 -8.92
N GLU A 22 -3.95 2.99 -9.34
CA GLU A 22 -3.76 2.30 -10.64
C GLU A 22 -4.54 0.98 -10.71
N VAL A 23 -4.60 0.22 -9.61
CA VAL A 23 -5.37 -1.02 -9.54
C VAL A 23 -6.86 -0.70 -9.70
N LEU A 24 -7.36 0.28 -8.95
CA LEU A 24 -8.77 0.70 -9.06
C LEU A 24 -9.11 1.21 -10.46
N ALA A 25 -8.25 2.05 -11.05
CA ALA A 25 -8.42 2.58 -12.40
C ALA A 25 -8.61 1.47 -13.43
N LYS A 26 -7.71 0.47 -13.43
CA LYS A 26 -7.78 -0.68 -14.35
C LYS A 26 -9.07 -1.47 -14.15
N GLU A 27 -9.53 -1.64 -12.92
CA GLU A 27 -10.74 -2.40 -12.63
C GLU A 27 -12.04 -1.66 -12.93
N LEU A 28 -12.04 -0.34 -12.83
CA LEU A 28 -13.14 0.52 -13.28
C LEU A 28 -13.21 0.52 -14.82
N GLN A 29 -12.07 0.68 -15.50
CA GLN A 29 -11.99 0.64 -16.97
C GLN A 29 -12.46 -0.70 -17.55
N LYS A 30 -12.09 -1.83 -16.95
CA LYS A 30 -12.57 -3.16 -17.36
C LYS A 30 -14.10 -3.32 -17.24
N ARG A 31 -14.74 -2.56 -16.34
CA ARG A 31 -16.19 -2.51 -16.17
C ARG A 31 -16.86 -1.44 -17.04
N GLY A 32 -16.14 -0.86 -18.00
CA GLY A 32 -16.68 0.11 -18.96
C GLY A 32 -16.80 1.53 -18.43
N HIS A 33 -16.07 1.89 -17.36
CA HIS A 33 -16.05 3.24 -16.82
C HIS A 33 -14.88 4.07 -17.35
N GLU A 34 -15.11 5.37 -17.53
CA GLU A 34 -14.05 6.33 -17.88
C GLU A 34 -13.29 6.71 -16.62
N VAL A 35 -11.96 6.81 -16.72
CA VAL A 35 -11.09 7.15 -15.58
C VAL A 35 -10.14 8.26 -15.99
N ASN A 36 -10.20 9.37 -15.27
CA ASN A 36 -9.32 10.52 -15.37
C ASN A 36 -8.42 10.57 -14.14
N PHE A 37 -7.13 10.83 -14.32
CA PHE A 37 -6.14 10.83 -13.23
C PHE A 37 -5.56 12.25 -13.05
N VAL A 38 -5.42 12.70 -11.81
CA VAL A 38 -4.87 14.01 -11.45
C VAL A 38 -3.83 13.85 -10.36
N HIS A 39 -2.78 14.66 -10.45
CA HIS A 39 -1.57 14.62 -9.66
C HIS A 39 -0.75 15.90 -9.89
N PHE A 40 -0.41 16.63 -8.84
CA PHE A 40 0.21 17.94 -8.98
C PHE A 40 1.74 17.89 -9.03
N ASN A 41 2.40 16.91 -8.37
CA ASN A 41 3.86 16.86 -8.27
C ASN A 41 4.45 15.45 -8.46
N SER A 42 4.68 15.02 -9.71
CA SER A 42 5.31 13.71 -9.98
C SER A 42 6.76 13.86 -10.43
N ASP A 43 7.71 13.38 -9.62
CA ASP A 43 9.10 13.18 -10.04
C ASP A 43 9.26 11.97 -11.00
N VAL A 44 8.17 11.27 -11.30
CA VAL A 44 8.11 10.06 -12.14
C VAL A 44 6.98 10.19 -13.15
N TYR A 45 7.25 9.85 -14.41
CA TYR A 45 6.32 10.01 -15.53
C TYR A 45 4.95 9.38 -15.26
N MET A 46 3.91 10.23 -15.26
CA MET A 46 2.50 9.85 -15.26
C MET A 46 1.79 10.52 -16.44
N PRO A 47 0.84 9.85 -17.12
CA PRO A 47 0.15 10.45 -18.26
C PRO A 47 -0.77 11.60 -17.80
N ASN A 48 -0.44 12.79 -18.30
CA ASN A 48 -1.21 14.05 -18.40
C ASN A 48 -2.05 14.49 -17.21
N ILE A 49 -1.50 15.42 -16.41
CA ILE A 49 -2.26 16.24 -15.45
C ILE A 49 -2.38 17.67 -15.95
N LYS A 50 -3.57 18.26 -15.77
CA LYS A 50 -3.83 19.68 -15.97
C LYS A 50 -3.96 20.36 -14.59
N GLY A 51 -3.42 21.58 -14.46
CA GLY A 51 -3.22 22.29 -13.17
C GLY A 51 -4.50 22.73 -12.43
N GLU A 52 -4.31 23.50 -11.37
CA GLU A 52 -5.32 23.98 -10.39
C GLU A 52 -6.62 24.51 -11.02
N GLU A 53 -6.53 25.40 -12.02
CA GLU A 53 -7.69 26.01 -12.70
C GLU A 53 -8.52 24.99 -13.50
N SER A 54 -7.92 23.86 -13.87
CA SER A 54 -8.61 22.77 -14.54
C SER A 54 -9.22 21.75 -13.58
N PHE A 55 -8.80 21.70 -12.31
CA PHE A 55 -9.23 20.67 -11.38
C PHE A 55 -10.72 20.80 -11.02
N LEU A 56 -11.20 22.02 -10.78
CA LEU A 56 -12.63 22.26 -10.54
C LEU A 56 -13.48 21.86 -11.75
N LYS A 57 -13.03 22.21 -12.96
CA LYS A 57 -13.68 21.80 -14.21
C LYS A 57 -13.70 20.28 -14.41
N LEU A 58 -12.64 19.58 -13.99
CA LEU A 58 -12.64 18.12 -13.96
C LEU A 58 -13.67 17.60 -12.96
N CYS A 59 -13.81 18.21 -11.78
CA CYS A 59 -14.83 17.83 -10.80
C CYS A 59 -16.26 18.09 -11.30
N GLU A 60 -16.49 19.11 -12.13
CA GLU A 60 -17.80 19.37 -12.75
C GLU A 60 -18.16 18.38 -13.87
N THR A 61 -17.15 17.76 -14.49
CA THR A 61 -17.34 16.87 -15.66
C THR A 61 -17.20 15.39 -15.32
N ASN A 62 -16.92 15.04 -14.07
CA ASN A 62 -16.82 13.67 -13.58
C ASN A 62 -17.92 13.39 -12.54
N ASP A 63 -18.28 12.12 -12.39
CA ASP A 63 -19.35 11.70 -11.47
C ASP A 63 -18.84 11.50 -10.04
N VAL A 64 -17.60 10.97 -9.91
CA VAL A 64 -17.00 10.59 -8.62
C VAL A 64 -15.54 11.03 -8.57
N LEU A 65 -15.15 11.66 -7.46
CA LEU A 65 -13.76 11.94 -7.09
C LEU A 65 -13.29 10.92 -6.05
N ILE A 66 -12.28 10.12 -6.41
CA ILE A 66 -11.57 9.20 -5.52
C ILE A 66 -10.28 9.88 -5.06
N ILE A 67 -10.10 9.99 -3.74
CA ILE A 67 -8.95 10.69 -3.12
C ILE A 67 -8.14 9.67 -2.33
N ASP A 68 -6.85 9.53 -2.64
CA ASP A 68 -5.88 8.77 -1.85
C ASP A 68 -4.62 9.63 -1.73
N GLU A 69 -4.67 10.64 -0.86
CA GLU A 69 -3.63 11.65 -0.73
C GLU A 69 -3.49 12.11 0.73
N PRO A 70 -2.35 11.87 1.39
CA PRO A 70 -2.18 12.22 2.80
C PRO A 70 -2.43 13.69 3.14
N ASN A 71 -2.21 14.59 2.17
CA ASN A 71 -2.27 16.04 2.36
C ASN A 71 -3.09 16.72 1.25
N PHE A 72 -4.35 16.34 1.07
CA PHE A 72 -5.23 17.00 0.10
C PHE A 72 -5.35 18.51 0.37
N PRO A 73 -4.95 19.40 -0.57
CA PRO A 73 -4.86 20.83 -0.30
C PRO A 73 -6.22 21.50 -0.05
N LYS A 74 -6.28 22.38 0.96
CA LYS A 74 -7.53 23.04 1.39
C LYS A 74 -8.17 23.94 0.34
N ASN A 75 -7.37 24.53 -0.54
CA ASN A 75 -7.85 25.33 -1.69
C ASN A 75 -8.78 24.52 -2.61
N TYR A 76 -8.67 23.18 -2.64
CA TYR A 76 -9.55 22.32 -3.44
C TYR A 76 -10.83 21.89 -2.73
N TYR A 77 -11.07 22.28 -1.47
CA TYR A 77 -12.24 21.79 -0.71
C TYR A 77 -13.58 22.22 -1.30
N SER A 78 -13.61 23.28 -2.11
CA SER A 78 -14.81 23.71 -2.84
C SER A 78 -15.34 22.60 -3.76
N CYS A 79 -14.47 21.77 -4.35
CA CYS A 79 -14.89 20.65 -5.21
C CYS A 79 -15.70 19.60 -4.45
N LEU A 80 -15.45 19.44 -3.15
CA LEU A 80 -16.11 18.46 -2.29
C LEU A 80 -17.61 18.72 -2.15
N LYS A 81 -18.11 19.88 -2.55
CA LYS A 81 -19.56 20.17 -2.62
C LYS A 81 -20.17 19.79 -3.96
N ILE A 82 -19.38 19.79 -5.03
CA ILE A 82 -19.83 19.67 -6.42
C ILE A 82 -19.89 18.21 -6.87
N ILE A 83 -18.88 17.40 -6.52
CA ILE A 83 -18.75 16.01 -6.95
C ILE A 83 -18.98 15.03 -5.79
N LYS A 84 -19.38 13.79 -6.06
CA LYS A 84 -19.41 12.72 -5.04
C LYS A 84 -17.97 12.36 -4.66
N THR A 85 -17.68 12.26 -3.37
CA THR A 85 -16.30 12.08 -2.87
C THR A 85 -16.12 10.75 -2.16
N ILE A 86 -15.08 10.01 -2.53
CA ILE A 86 -14.69 8.76 -1.87
C ILE A 86 -13.22 8.83 -1.50
N GLY A 87 -12.90 8.86 -0.21
CA GLY A 87 -11.51 8.81 0.27
C GLY A 87 -11.06 7.39 0.59
N ILE A 88 -9.81 7.06 0.22
CA ILE A 88 -9.15 5.79 0.51
C ILE A 88 -8.04 6.05 1.53
N ASP A 89 -8.06 5.32 2.66
CA ASP A 89 -7.11 5.47 3.78
C ASP A 89 -6.87 6.93 4.22
N GLU A 90 -7.83 7.82 3.99
CA GLU A 90 -7.73 9.24 4.35
C GLU A 90 -7.86 9.42 5.86
N LEU A 91 -6.79 9.86 6.53
CA LEU A 91 -6.75 10.06 7.98
C LEU A 91 -6.68 11.52 8.39
N SER A 92 -6.52 12.44 7.44
CA SER A 92 -6.50 13.87 7.70
C SER A 92 -7.91 14.39 8.02
N PRO A 93 -8.02 15.67 8.44
CA PRO A 93 -9.32 16.32 8.61
C PRO A 93 -10.20 16.34 7.34
N LEU A 94 -9.68 16.00 6.15
CA LEU A 94 -10.50 15.82 4.95
C LEU A 94 -11.59 14.78 5.17
N ARG A 95 -11.30 13.71 5.95
CA ARG A 95 -12.21 12.59 6.19
C ARG A 95 -13.64 13.00 6.56
N GLN A 96 -13.79 14.07 7.35
CA GLN A 96 -15.09 14.54 7.82
C GLN A 96 -15.98 15.17 6.71
N TYR A 97 -15.39 15.48 5.55
CA TYR A 97 -16.07 16.09 4.41
C TYR A 97 -16.38 15.08 3.29
N LEU A 98 -15.91 13.83 3.43
CA LEU A 98 -16.10 12.80 2.42
C LEU A 98 -17.50 12.19 2.50
N ASP A 99 -18.12 11.94 1.35
CA ASP A 99 -19.37 11.18 1.29
C ASP A 99 -19.17 9.72 1.73
N VAL A 100 -18.05 9.14 1.31
CA VAL A 100 -17.66 7.76 1.61
C VAL A 100 -16.19 7.71 1.99
N HIS A 101 -15.87 6.94 3.02
CA HIS A 101 -14.50 6.65 3.42
C HIS A 101 -14.25 5.15 3.40
N ILE A 102 -13.16 4.72 2.79
CA ILE A 102 -12.71 3.34 2.77
C ILE A 102 -11.35 3.27 3.45
N CYS A 103 -11.32 2.77 4.69
CA CYS A 103 -10.10 2.54 5.45
C CYS A 103 -9.74 1.06 5.37
N SER A 104 -8.81 0.74 4.49
CA SER A 104 -8.41 -0.62 4.15
C SER A 104 -7.36 -1.23 5.07
N THR A 105 -6.57 -0.39 5.74
CA THR A 105 -5.47 -0.80 6.61
C THR A 105 -5.88 -0.86 8.08
N LEU A 106 -5.14 -1.67 8.84
CA LEU A 106 -5.28 -1.85 10.28
C LEU A 106 -4.67 -0.67 11.05
N LEU A 107 -5.37 0.46 11.06
CA LEU A 107 -4.94 1.72 11.66
C LEU A 107 -5.52 1.96 13.08
N GLY A 108 -6.02 0.91 13.75
CA GLY A 108 -6.65 1.04 15.07
C GLY A 108 -8.10 1.55 15.00
N LEU A 109 -8.72 1.50 13.82
CA LEU A 109 -10.11 1.89 13.55
C LEU A 109 -11.07 0.69 13.49
N GLU A 110 -10.57 -0.53 13.65
CA GLU A 110 -11.34 -1.78 13.52
C GLU A 110 -12.45 -1.85 14.58
N GLY A 111 -13.67 -2.19 14.15
CA GLY A 111 -14.83 -2.33 15.04
C GLY A 111 -15.55 -1.02 15.37
N LYS A 112 -15.06 0.14 14.91
CA LYS A 112 -15.76 1.42 15.04
C LYS A 112 -16.54 1.73 13.76
N ILE A 113 -17.84 1.42 13.73
CA ILE A 113 -18.73 2.04 12.73
C ILE A 113 -19.00 3.47 13.22
N ILE A 114 -18.24 4.45 12.74
CA ILE A 114 -18.58 5.85 12.96
C ILE A 114 -19.61 6.22 11.89
N LYS A 115 -20.90 6.00 12.17
CA LYS A 115 -21.97 6.67 11.42
C LYS A 115 -21.95 8.13 11.85
N ASN A 116 -21.10 8.92 11.22
CA ASN A 116 -21.25 10.36 11.27
C ASN A 116 -22.44 10.72 10.36
N LYS A 117 -23.28 11.69 10.73
CA LYS A 117 -24.51 12.05 9.96
C LYS A 117 -24.25 12.41 8.48
N LYS A 118 -22.98 12.53 8.06
CA LYS A 118 -22.52 13.04 6.76
C LYS A 118 -21.62 12.09 5.95
N SER A 119 -21.22 10.93 6.47
CA SER A 119 -20.28 10.03 5.78
C SER A 119 -20.56 8.54 6.03
N ILE A 120 -20.35 7.70 5.02
CA ILE A 120 -20.41 6.23 5.12
C ILE A 120 -18.98 5.69 5.19
N GLU A 121 -18.64 4.97 6.25
CA GLU A 121 -17.30 4.43 6.45
C GLU A 121 -17.24 2.90 6.30
N TYR A 122 -16.27 2.44 5.52
CA TYR A 122 -15.93 1.04 5.28
C TYR A 122 -14.54 0.75 5.82
N ILE A 123 -14.46 0.07 6.97
CA ILE A 123 -13.19 -0.12 7.69
C ILE A 123 -12.83 -1.61 7.75
N GLY A 124 -11.56 -1.90 7.45
CA GLY A 124 -10.93 -3.20 7.66
C GLY A 124 -10.29 -3.80 6.41
N VAL A 125 -9.52 -4.86 6.63
CA VAL A 125 -8.70 -5.54 5.60
C VAL A 125 -9.52 -6.10 4.44
N LYS A 126 -10.81 -6.40 4.65
CA LYS A 126 -11.72 -6.79 3.56
C LYS A 126 -11.89 -5.73 2.47
N TYR A 127 -11.47 -4.49 2.73
CA TYR A 127 -11.43 -3.41 1.74
C TYR A 127 -10.02 -3.11 1.23
N PHE A 128 -9.06 -3.99 1.49
CA PHE A 128 -7.70 -3.84 1.00
C PHE A 128 -7.62 -4.10 -0.51
N ILE A 129 -6.96 -3.18 -1.20
CA ILE A 129 -6.82 -3.18 -2.66
C ILE A 129 -5.50 -3.88 -3.01
N PHE A 130 -5.59 -5.15 -3.39
CA PHE A 130 -4.44 -5.92 -3.86
C PHE A 130 -4.29 -5.82 -5.37
N GLY A 131 -3.03 -5.85 -5.82
CA GLY A 131 -2.71 -6.21 -7.20
C GLY A 131 -3.20 -7.63 -7.52
N ARG A 132 -3.71 -7.84 -8.74
CA ARG A 132 -4.20 -9.14 -9.21
C ARG A 132 -3.08 -10.13 -9.51
N GLY A 133 -3.47 -11.38 -9.77
CA GLY A 133 -2.62 -12.37 -10.44
C GLY A 133 -1.62 -13.07 -9.53
N ILE A 134 -1.91 -13.18 -8.22
CA ILE A 134 -1.08 -13.96 -7.30
C ILE A 134 -1.13 -15.42 -7.73
N LYS A 135 0.03 -15.95 -8.14
CA LYS A 135 0.23 -17.37 -8.41
C LYS A 135 0.98 -17.95 -7.24
N TYR A 136 0.36 -18.89 -6.53
CA TYR A 136 0.99 -19.57 -5.41
C TYR A 136 2.09 -20.49 -5.91
N SER A 137 3.24 -20.44 -5.26
CA SER A 137 4.41 -21.26 -5.57
C SER A 137 5.01 -21.89 -4.32
N ASN A 138 5.83 -22.92 -4.51
CA ASN A 138 6.63 -23.51 -3.43
C ASN A 138 7.58 -22.45 -2.84
N LYS A 139 7.77 -22.54 -1.53
CA LYS A 139 8.62 -21.60 -0.77
C LYS A 139 10.10 -21.97 -0.92
N ASN A 140 10.93 -20.97 -1.18
CA ASN A 140 12.38 -21.07 -1.17
C ASN A 140 12.95 -20.56 0.18
N ASN A 141 14.24 -20.81 0.39
CA ASN A 141 14.97 -20.41 1.59
C ASN A 141 15.61 -19.02 1.49
N ARG A 142 15.36 -18.28 0.40
CA ARG A 142 15.81 -16.90 0.25
C ARG A 142 14.85 -15.97 0.98
N ILE A 143 15.35 -14.80 1.36
CA ILE A 143 14.58 -13.76 2.02
C ILE A 143 14.44 -12.61 1.01
N LEU A 144 13.20 -12.18 0.79
CA LEU A 144 12.94 -11.01 -0.02
C LEU A 144 13.09 -9.75 0.84
N VAL A 145 13.70 -8.70 0.32
CA VAL A 145 13.85 -7.41 1.02
C VAL A 145 13.19 -6.34 0.16
N SER A 146 12.22 -5.62 0.72
CA SER A 146 11.56 -4.51 0.04
C SER A 146 10.97 -3.51 1.03
N PHE A 147 11.60 -2.34 1.15
CA PHE A 147 11.11 -1.23 2.00
C PHE A 147 10.32 -0.19 1.20
N GLY A 148 9.64 -0.62 0.14
CA GLY A 148 8.74 0.19 -0.67
C GLY A 148 9.40 0.84 -1.88
N GLY A 149 8.59 1.57 -2.66
CA GLY A 149 8.97 2.05 -3.99
C GLY A 149 10.09 3.08 -4.01
N SER A 150 10.21 3.92 -2.98
CA SER A 150 11.27 4.93 -2.87
C SER A 150 12.25 4.69 -1.73
N ASP A 151 11.83 3.99 -0.66
CA ASP A 151 12.61 3.79 0.56
C ASP A 151 13.40 5.06 0.97
N PRO A 152 12.71 6.18 1.25
CA PRO A 152 13.34 7.50 1.46
C PRO A 152 14.23 7.55 2.70
N ARG A 153 14.09 6.58 3.61
CA ARG A 153 14.89 6.48 4.84
C ARG A 153 16.09 5.54 4.70
N ASN A 154 16.36 5.03 3.50
CA ASN A 154 17.46 4.10 3.21
C ASN A 154 17.45 2.88 4.15
N ILE A 155 16.27 2.31 4.40
CA ILE A 155 16.14 1.12 5.24
C ILE A 155 16.79 -0.08 4.55
N THR A 156 16.76 -0.14 3.22
CA THR A 156 17.45 -1.18 2.44
C THR A 156 18.93 -1.25 2.80
N GLU A 157 19.63 -0.12 2.75
CA GLU A 157 21.05 -0.01 3.12
C GLU A 157 21.26 -0.41 4.58
N LYS A 158 20.47 0.17 5.49
CA LYS A 158 20.57 -0.13 6.92
C LYS A 158 20.34 -1.62 7.21
N PHE A 159 19.43 -2.25 6.51
CA PHE A 159 19.18 -3.68 6.64
C PHE A 159 20.41 -4.48 6.19
N LEU A 160 20.92 -4.19 5.00
CA LEU A 160 22.08 -4.88 4.42
C LEU A 160 23.37 -4.67 5.21
N GLU A 161 23.55 -3.52 5.86
CA GLU A 161 24.70 -3.25 6.74
C GLU A 161 24.68 -4.03 8.05
N ASN A 162 23.51 -4.52 8.47
CA ASN A 162 23.36 -5.25 9.73
C ASN A 162 23.29 -6.77 9.55
N PHE A 163 23.13 -7.24 8.32
CA PHE A 163 22.93 -8.66 8.01
C PHE A 163 23.81 -9.09 6.85
N GLU A 164 24.90 -9.79 7.16
CA GLU A 164 25.71 -10.50 6.17
C GLU A 164 25.03 -11.84 5.85
N LEU A 165 24.06 -11.81 4.94
CA LEU A 165 23.31 -12.98 4.49
C LEU A 165 23.42 -13.13 2.97
N ASP A 166 23.86 -14.31 2.52
CA ASP A 166 24.02 -14.62 1.08
C ASP A 166 22.70 -15.02 0.40
N ASN A 167 21.66 -15.28 1.19
CA ASN A 167 20.35 -15.75 0.71
C ASN A 167 19.32 -14.62 0.58
N LEU A 168 19.74 -13.41 0.20
CA LEU A 168 18.87 -12.25 0.06
C LEU A 168 18.57 -11.90 -1.41
N ASP A 169 17.33 -11.53 -1.68
CA ASP A 169 16.94 -10.82 -2.90
C ASP A 169 16.34 -9.47 -2.54
N VAL A 170 16.87 -8.39 -3.11
CA VAL A 170 16.48 -7.01 -2.79
C VAL A 170 15.67 -6.42 -3.95
N VAL A 171 14.45 -5.96 -3.67
CA VAL A 171 13.61 -5.26 -4.64
C VAL A 171 14.01 -3.80 -4.70
N ILE A 172 14.39 -3.35 -5.90
CA ILE A 172 14.66 -1.95 -6.19
C ILE A 172 13.40 -1.29 -6.72
N GLY A 173 12.87 -0.35 -5.95
CA GLY A 173 11.68 0.41 -6.32
C GLY A 173 11.96 1.57 -7.30
N PRO A 174 10.91 2.11 -7.95
CA PRO A 174 11.04 3.16 -8.97
C PRO A 174 11.63 4.49 -8.45
N GLY A 175 11.61 4.73 -7.14
CA GLY A 175 12.17 5.93 -6.52
C GLY A 175 13.68 5.87 -6.25
N PHE A 176 14.32 4.71 -6.46
CA PHE A 176 15.76 4.57 -6.27
C PHE A 176 16.51 5.33 -7.37
N SER A 177 17.49 6.16 -7.00
CA SER A 177 18.32 6.84 -7.98
C SER A 177 19.31 5.87 -8.64
N LYS A 178 19.67 6.11 -9.91
CA LYS A 178 20.68 5.28 -10.61
C LYS A 178 21.99 5.18 -9.83
N LYS A 179 22.41 6.27 -9.19
CA LYS A 179 23.61 6.30 -8.32
C LYS A 179 23.45 5.38 -7.12
N ARG A 180 22.31 5.43 -6.42
CA ARG A 180 22.00 4.58 -5.26
C ARG A 180 22.03 3.09 -5.63
N VAL A 181 21.38 2.72 -6.73
CA VAL A 181 21.37 1.33 -7.23
C VAL A 181 22.78 0.85 -7.57
N LYS A 182 23.58 1.70 -8.25
CA LYS A 182 24.96 1.38 -8.60
C LYS A 182 25.79 1.09 -7.34
N THR A 183 25.74 1.97 -6.33
CA THR A 183 26.46 1.79 -5.06
C THR A 183 26.06 0.50 -4.34
N LEU A 184 24.77 0.18 -4.30
CA LEU A 184 24.29 -1.07 -3.68
C LEU A 184 24.86 -2.30 -4.38
N LYS A 185 24.84 -2.34 -5.72
CA LYS A 185 25.36 -3.46 -6.51
C LYS A 185 26.87 -3.63 -6.40
N GLU A 186 27.61 -2.52 -6.32
CA GLU A 186 29.07 -2.55 -6.14
C GLU A 186 29.45 -3.07 -4.75
N LYS A 187 28.69 -2.68 -3.72
CA LYS A 187 28.95 -3.08 -2.32
C LYS A 187 28.54 -4.52 -2.01
N TYR A 188 27.45 -5.02 -2.60
CA TYR A 188 26.87 -6.33 -2.27
C TYR A 188 26.79 -7.24 -3.51
N GLN A 189 27.85 -8.02 -3.76
CA GLN A 189 27.96 -8.86 -4.97
C GLN A 189 27.29 -10.24 -4.84
N ASN A 190 27.04 -10.69 -3.61
CA ASN A 190 26.42 -11.97 -3.25
C ASN A 190 24.87 -11.91 -3.21
N ILE A 191 24.27 -10.76 -3.48
CA ILE A 191 22.83 -10.50 -3.36
C ILE A 191 22.22 -10.23 -4.74
N SER A 192 21.01 -10.74 -4.99
CA SER A 192 20.29 -10.43 -6.23
C SER A 192 19.49 -9.13 -6.09
N PHE A 193 19.65 -8.21 -7.03
CA PHE A 193 18.85 -6.99 -7.10
C PHE A 193 17.77 -7.12 -8.17
N LEU A 194 16.52 -7.05 -7.74
CA LEU A 194 15.32 -7.22 -8.55
C LEU A 194 14.76 -5.85 -8.95
N GLU A 195 14.95 -5.48 -10.22
CA GLU A 195 14.49 -4.21 -10.79
C GLU A 195 13.26 -4.40 -11.68
N ASN A 196 12.53 -3.31 -11.96
CA ASN A 196 11.41 -3.26 -12.92
C ASN A 196 10.30 -4.30 -12.66
N ILE A 197 10.05 -4.62 -11.39
CA ILE A 197 9.01 -5.57 -10.99
C ILE A 197 7.63 -4.97 -11.24
N LYS A 198 6.95 -5.43 -12.29
CA LYS A 198 5.60 -4.97 -12.66
C LYS A 198 4.53 -5.38 -11.62
N GLN A 199 4.69 -6.55 -11.01
CA GLN A 199 3.77 -7.13 -10.04
C GLN A 199 4.54 -7.72 -8.86
N LEU A 200 4.66 -6.94 -7.77
CA LEU A 200 5.41 -7.35 -6.59
C LEU A 200 4.78 -8.59 -5.93
N SER A 201 3.45 -8.64 -5.85
CA SER A 201 2.71 -9.78 -5.29
C SER A 201 3.07 -11.14 -5.91
N GLN A 202 3.26 -11.19 -7.25
CA GLN A 202 3.75 -12.41 -7.92
C GLN A 202 5.17 -12.76 -7.52
N LYS A 203 6.03 -11.73 -7.36
CA LYS A 203 7.42 -11.94 -6.97
C LYS A 203 7.55 -12.34 -5.50
N ILE A 204 6.60 -12.00 -4.63
CA ILE A 204 6.64 -12.38 -3.20
C ILE A 204 6.32 -13.87 -3.00
N SER A 205 5.45 -14.48 -3.81
CA SER A 205 4.93 -15.83 -3.54
C SER A 205 5.99 -16.93 -3.37
N PRO A 206 7.14 -16.93 -4.06
CA PRO A 206 8.18 -17.92 -3.84
C PRO A 206 8.92 -17.81 -2.50
N TYR A 207 8.77 -16.71 -1.76
CA TYR A 207 9.56 -16.46 -0.55
C TYR A 207 8.79 -16.86 0.72
N LYS A 208 9.51 -17.40 1.69
CA LYS A 208 8.98 -17.68 3.04
C LYS A 208 8.86 -16.39 3.87
N PHE A 209 9.90 -15.57 3.80
CA PHE A 209 10.03 -14.31 4.54
C PHE A 209 10.21 -13.13 3.60
N ILE A 210 9.64 -11.99 4.00
CA ILE A 210 9.96 -10.71 3.41
C ILE A 210 10.27 -9.68 4.51
N ALA A 211 11.44 -9.05 4.45
CA ALA A 211 11.73 -7.87 5.24
C ALA A 211 11.13 -6.65 4.54
N CYS A 212 10.14 -6.00 5.15
CA CYS A 212 9.41 -4.91 4.52
C CYS A 212 8.99 -3.80 5.48
N SER A 213 8.45 -2.72 4.93
CA SER A 213 7.82 -1.66 5.72
C SER A 213 6.38 -1.95 6.09
N GLY A 214 5.85 -1.24 7.09
CA GLY A 214 4.47 -1.36 7.57
C GLY A 214 3.44 -0.69 6.66
N GLY A 215 3.38 -1.08 5.39
CA GLY A 215 2.48 -0.52 4.38
C GLY A 215 1.92 -1.58 3.46
N VAL A 216 1.66 -1.22 2.19
CA VAL A 216 1.01 -2.11 1.20
C VAL A 216 1.72 -3.46 1.06
N THR A 217 3.05 -3.46 1.03
CA THR A 217 3.88 -4.66 0.87
C THR A 217 3.64 -5.70 1.96
N ALA A 218 3.36 -5.30 3.21
CA ALA A 218 3.08 -6.25 4.29
C ALA A 218 1.78 -7.04 4.04
N TYR A 219 0.75 -6.37 3.53
CA TYR A 219 -0.50 -7.02 3.15
C TYR A 219 -0.33 -7.89 1.90
N GLU A 220 0.42 -7.42 0.90
CA GLU A 220 0.75 -8.22 -0.28
C GLU A 220 1.50 -9.51 0.09
N ALA A 221 2.37 -9.45 1.09
CA ALA A 221 3.06 -10.60 1.64
C ALA A 221 2.09 -11.63 2.22
N LEU A 222 1.20 -11.18 3.10
CA LEU A 222 0.18 -12.04 3.71
C LEU A 222 -0.72 -12.71 2.65
N LYS A 223 -1.18 -11.95 1.65
CA LYS A 223 -1.98 -12.50 0.55
C LYS A 223 -1.20 -13.52 -0.29
N SER A 224 0.12 -13.37 -0.37
CA SER A 224 1.05 -14.25 -1.08
C SER A 224 1.57 -15.42 -0.21
N LYS A 225 1.00 -15.61 0.99
CA LYS A 225 1.44 -16.60 1.99
C LYS A 225 2.92 -16.47 2.36
N CYS A 226 3.42 -15.23 2.39
CA CYS A 226 4.77 -14.87 2.81
C CYS A 226 4.70 -14.11 4.13
N ILE A 227 5.63 -14.38 5.04
CA ILE A 227 5.61 -13.84 6.40
C ILE A 227 6.29 -12.47 6.39
N PRO A 228 5.57 -11.37 6.72
CA PRO A 228 6.18 -10.05 6.76
C PRO A 228 6.97 -9.84 8.06
N LEU A 229 8.24 -9.50 7.88
CA LEU A 229 9.17 -9.05 8.92
C LEU A 229 9.28 -7.52 8.82
N ILE A 230 8.55 -6.82 9.68
CA ILE A 230 8.19 -5.42 9.48
C ILE A 230 9.16 -4.49 10.22
N ILE A 231 9.75 -3.56 9.46
CA ILE A 231 10.53 -2.42 9.96
C ILE A 231 9.85 -1.14 9.49
N ALA A 232 9.29 -0.37 10.43
CA ALA A 232 8.52 0.84 10.10
C ALA A 232 9.42 2.00 9.64
N GLN A 233 8.98 2.77 8.64
CA GLN A 233 9.68 3.98 8.21
C GLN A 233 9.28 5.22 9.01
N ASN A 234 8.00 5.33 9.34
CA ASN A 234 7.39 6.49 10.00
C ASN A 234 6.38 6.02 11.07
N GLN A 235 5.67 6.96 11.70
CA GLN A 235 4.73 6.63 12.79
C GLN A 235 3.52 5.83 12.30
N GLU A 236 2.91 6.24 11.19
CA GLU A 236 1.75 5.55 10.61
C GLU A 236 2.05 4.08 10.30
N GLN A 237 3.21 3.81 9.68
CA GLN A 237 3.65 2.45 9.40
C GLN A 237 3.99 1.65 10.66
N GLU A 238 4.43 2.32 11.72
CA GLU A 238 4.66 1.67 13.02
C GLU A 238 3.33 1.25 13.65
N ASP A 239 2.30 2.09 13.56
CA ASP A 239 0.97 1.76 14.07
C ASP A 239 0.36 0.59 13.29
N ILE A 240 0.49 0.58 11.96
CA ILE A 240 0.13 -0.58 11.11
C ILE A 240 0.91 -1.83 11.54
N ALA A 241 2.23 -1.71 11.75
CA ALA A 241 3.08 -2.84 12.12
C ALA A 241 2.69 -3.43 13.49
N LYS A 242 2.41 -2.58 14.47
CA LYS A 242 1.95 -3.00 15.81
C LYS A 242 0.60 -3.69 15.73
N ASN A 243 -0.34 -3.18 14.94
CA ASN A 243 -1.65 -3.81 14.76
C ASN A 243 -1.57 -5.15 14.04
N LEU A 244 -0.73 -5.26 13.00
CA LEU A 244 -0.45 -6.54 12.34
C LEU A 244 0.16 -7.55 13.33
N PHE A 245 1.16 -7.14 14.10
CA PHE A 245 1.77 -7.99 15.13
C PHE A 245 0.77 -8.44 16.20
N ALA A 246 -0.03 -7.52 16.74
CA ALA A 246 -1.04 -7.81 17.75
C ALA A 246 -2.13 -8.80 17.25
N LYS A 247 -2.41 -8.81 15.94
CA LYS A 247 -3.32 -9.77 15.31
C LYS A 247 -2.65 -11.07 14.85
N GLY A 248 -1.34 -11.23 15.08
CA GLY A 248 -0.56 -12.39 14.63
C GLY A 248 -0.39 -12.44 13.10
N LEU A 249 -0.34 -11.29 12.44
CA LEU A 249 -0.27 -11.11 10.98
C LEU A 249 1.11 -10.64 10.49
N GLY A 250 2.15 -10.85 11.28
CA GLY A 250 3.51 -10.39 10.97
C GLY A 250 4.32 -10.19 12.24
N TYR A 251 5.59 -9.86 12.06
CA TYR A 251 6.51 -9.57 13.16
C TYR A 251 6.98 -8.13 13.05
N TYR A 252 6.86 -7.35 14.12
CA TYR A 252 7.36 -5.98 14.16
C TYR A 252 8.70 -5.94 14.89
N PHE A 253 9.72 -5.36 14.24
CA PHE A 253 11.06 -5.28 14.82
C PHE A 253 11.46 -3.89 15.28
N GLY A 254 10.69 -2.85 15.00
CA GLY A 254 11.06 -1.47 15.34
C GLY A 254 11.09 -0.55 14.12
N LYS A 255 11.63 0.66 14.32
CA LYS A 255 11.57 1.75 13.35
C LYS A 255 12.94 2.07 12.77
N SER A 256 13.04 2.14 11.45
CA SER A 256 14.20 2.63 10.69
C SER A 256 15.57 2.10 11.15
N ASN A 257 16.25 2.78 12.06
CA ASN A 257 17.61 2.49 12.54
C ASN A 257 17.62 1.85 13.93
N GLN A 258 16.47 1.74 14.59
CA GLN A 258 16.30 1.23 15.95
C GLN A 258 15.56 -0.12 15.97
N PHE A 259 15.60 -0.88 14.86
CA PHE A 259 14.98 -2.20 14.85
C PHE A 259 15.84 -3.23 15.60
N ASP A 260 15.18 -4.19 16.24
CA ASP A 260 15.79 -5.29 16.97
C ASP A 260 16.41 -6.32 16.02
N LYS A 261 17.70 -6.12 15.77
CA LYS A 261 18.52 -6.96 14.90
C LYS A 261 18.63 -8.39 15.42
N LYS A 262 18.70 -8.56 16.75
CA LYS A 262 18.90 -9.88 17.38
C LYS A 262 17.65 -10.73 17.22
N ALA A 263 16.48 -10.14 17.52
CA ALA A 263 15.20 -10.81 17.32
C ALA A 263 14.97 -11.17 15.84
N LEU A 264 15.31 -10.26 14.92
CA LEU A 264 15.16 -10.51 13.48
C LEU A 264 16.07 -11.67 13.03
N LEU A 265 17.34 -11.67 13.44
CA LEU A 265 18.27 -12.76 13.12
C LEU A 265 17.84 -14.11 13.69
N SER A 266 17.32 -14.14 14.90
CA SER A 266 16.79 -15.37 15.50
C SER A 266 15.67 -15.94 14.63
N ILE A 267 14.69 -15.12 14.22
CA ILE A 267 13.61 -15.58 13.32
C ILE A 267 14.14 -16.06 11.96
N LEU A 268 15.14 -15.39 11.40
CA LEU A 268 15.72 -15.79 10.11
C LEU A 268 16.50 -17.12 10.20
N LYS A 269 17.15 -17.40 11.33
CA LYS A 269 17.95 -18.62 11.54
C LYS A 269 17.12 -19.81 12.01
N GLU A 270 16.26 -19.59 13.00
CA GLU A 270 15.48 -20.64 13.67
C GLU A 270 14.17 -20.93 12.92
N GLY A 271 13.68 -19.94 12.16
CA GLY A 271 12.39 -20.02 11.50
C GLY A 271 11.23 -19.77 12.45
N ILE A 272 10.04 -20.19 12.02
CA ILE A 272 8.79 -20.05 12.79
C ILE A 272 8.05 -21.38 12.67
N ASP A 273 7.45 -21.81 13.79
CA ASP A 273 6.63 -23.01 13.85
C ASP A 273 5.49 -22.97 12.81
N ARG A 274 5.31 -24.10 12.11
CA ARG A 274 4.34 -24.23 11.02
C ARG A 274 2.90 -23.96 11.48
N LYS A 275 2.52 -24.37 12.69
CA LYS A 275 1.17 -24.11 13.24
C LYS A 275 0.93 -22.62 13.43
N VAL A 276 1.96 -21.87 13.83
CA VAL A 276 1.89 -20.41 13.96
C VAL A 276 1.69 -19.77 12.59
N THR A 277 2.47 -20.18 11.58
CA THR A 277 2.34 -19.64 10.23
C THR A 277 1.01 -20.00 9.56
N ASP A 278 0.53 -21.23 9.76
CA ASP A 278 -0.77 -21.67 9.23
C ASP A 278 -1.93 -20.90 9.89
N SER A 279 -1.83 -20.63 11.19
CA SER A 279 -2.80 -19.79 11.92
C SER A 279 -2.78 -18.34 11.42
N MET A 280 -1.59 -17.76 11.21
CA MET A 280 -1.42 -16.41 10.64
C MET A 280 -2.18 -16.26 9.32
N PHE A 281 -1.96 -17.17 8.36
CA PHE A 281 -2.61 -17.06 7.04
C PHE A 281 -4.11 -17.34 7.10
N LYS A 282 -4.57 -18.27 7.94
CA LYS A 282 -6.00 -18.49 8.17
C LYS A 282 -6.69 -17.26 8.77
N ASN A 283 -6.03 -16.59 9.72
CA ASN A 283 -6.56 -15.35 10.31
C ASN A 283 -6.60 -14.22 9.28
N PHE A 284 -5.57 -14.11 8.43
CA PHE A 284 -5.56 -13.15 7.34
C PHE A 284 -6.69 -13.40 6.33
N GLU A 285 -6.87 -14.65 5.88
CA GLU A 285 -7.93 -15.04 4.95
C GLU A 285 -9.32 -14.67 5.49
N LYS A 286 -9.57 -14.88 6.80
CA LYS A 286 -10.82 -14.48 7.46
C LYS A 286 -11.05 -12.96 7.47
N LEU A 287 -9.99 -12.16 7.68
CA LEU A 287 -10.10 -10.70 7.71
C LEU A 287 -10.23 -10.10 6.31
N ASN A 288 -9.56 -10.71 5.34
CA ASN A 288 -9.47 -10.22 3.97
C ASN A 288 -10.72 -10.55 3.13
N GLY A 289 -11.36 -11.69 3.38
CA GLY A 289 -12.35 -12.25 2.46
C GLY A 289 -11.74 -12.69 1.12
N GLU A 290 -12.61 -13.13 0.21
CA GLU A 290 -12.22 -13.76 -1.04
C GLU A 290 -11.64 -12.77 -2.07
N ASP A 291 -12.39 -11.72 -2.42
CA ASP A 291 -11.98 -10.70 -3.40
C ASP A 291 -12.26 -9.27 -2.93
N SER A 292 -11.37 -8.78 -2.06
CA SER A 292 -11.44 -7.44 -1.47
C SER A 292 -11.34 -6.30 -2.50
N THR A 293 -10.52 -6.46 -3.54
CA THR A 293 -10.40 -5.44 -4.60
C THR A 293 -11.69 -5.32 -5.39
N THR A 294 -12.32 -6.44 -5.76
CA THR A 294 -13.62 -6.43 -6.45
C THR A 294 -14.70 -5.80 -5.57
N LEU A 295 -14.76 -6.15 -4.28
CA LEU A 295 -15.67 -5.55 -3.32
C LEU A 295 -15.53 -4.02 -3.25
N VAL A 296 -14.30 -3.50 -3.20
CA VAL A 296 -14.07 -2.05 -3.20
C VAL A 296 -14.59 -1.42 -4.49
N VAL A 297 -14.29 -2.00 -5.66
CA VAL A 297 -14.74 -1.42 -6.93
C VAL A 297 -16.27 -1.42 -7.03
N ASP A 298 -16.93 -2.47 -6.56
CA ASP A 298 -18.40 -2.53 -6.54
C ASP A 298 -18.98 -1.45 -5.60
N LEU A 299 -18.31 -1.16 -4.47
CA LEU A 299 -18.68 -0.04 -3.60
C LEU A 299 -18.49 1.31 -4.27
N LEU A 300 -17.37 1.52 -4.98
CA LEU A 300 -17.12 2.76 -5.73
C LEU A 300 -18.24 3.02 -6.75
N ILE A 301 -18.65 1.97 -7.48
CA ILE A 301 -19.71 2.05 -8.49
C ILE A 301 -21.06 2.32 -7.84
N LYS A 302 -21.40 1.55 -6.81
CA LYS A 302 -22.67 1.70 -6.07
C LYS A 302 -22.85 3.11 -5.52
N HIS A 303 -21.81 3.67 -4.91
CA HIS A 303 -21.88 5.01 -4.33
C HIS A 303 -21.83 6.11 -5.39
N GLY A 304 -21.16 5.87 -6.52
CA GLY A 304 -21.19 6.81 -7.66
C GLY A 304 -22.58 7.00 -8.27
N GLN A 305 -23.44 5.97 -8.19
CA GLN A 305 -24.83 6.05 -8.65
C GLN A 305 -25.79 6.68 -7.62
N SER A 306 -25.35 6.82 -6.37
CA SER A 306 -26.16 7.35 -5.28
C SER A 306 -26.20 8.88 -5.28
N LYS A 307 -27.33 9.47 -4.86
CA LYS A 307 -27.38 10.90 -4.57
C LYS A 307 -26.40 11.24 -3.44
N LYS A 308 -25.91 12.47 -3.46
CA LYS A 308 -25.10 13.02 -2.37
C LYS A 308 -25.91 13.05 -1.06
N ILE A 309 -25.27 12.77 0.07
CA ILE A 309 -25.90 12.74 1.41
C ILE A 309 -25.86 14.13 2.01
#